data_AF-A0A7R9W7H1-F1
#
_entry.id   AF-A0A7R9W7H1-F1
#
_cell.length_a   1.000
_cell.length_b   1.000
_cell.length_c   1.000
_cell.angle_alpha   90.00
_cell.angle_beta   90.00
_cell.angle_gamma   90.00
#
_symmetry.space_group_name_H-M   'P 1'
#
loop_
_entity.id
_entity.type
_entity.pdbx_description
1 polymer ?
#
loop_
_entity_poly.entity_id
_entity_poly.type
_entity_poly.pdbx_seq_one_letter_code
_entity_poly.pdbx_strand_id
1 'polypeptide(L)'
;LADFCVDEEIRSLAEKVARKLLSNILLLANDEGAFYPASGRNYVDYYLGTKAVNDIIWSLTDLGQAPNFLSHIGAFLATSTMDVNSVMAGFSPEVDQTVSVRPSLGQTLTIDESPNRVDRIIINDWGAGAYFHPAVSDDTQWVLEIMDLWDHKEFSQYEAFSSLPSFIGNIGSEYLSSVTSSSVLGGHDVRVFKDRSVTLSSVPRFWPGHLGYQAWPWAAAVGTKAVWTQSGKVEDNWQNRPGSPANTHLPSVIQNGNMALIMYNPLDDLERVKAIAPDSPLDVDHYEVALHWPKFEEEIDAGHWKFGRDGDGYVAVFRHCLLESAQGTPYCGPGESINGKYQAWAVIVGNSDKYTSFENFRSRISTEALYVAEMRTRGWWIFKEDYYFGSVEFDGIKITAEL
;
A
#
# COMPACT_ATOMS: atom_id res chain seq x y z
N LEU A 1 22.06 6.83 -16.64
CA LEU A 1 21.66 6.69 -18.07
C LEU A 1 21.50 8.05 -18.73
N ALA A 2 20.65 8.94 -18.21
CA ALA A 2 20.47 10.30 -18.76
C ALA A 2 21.79 11.05 -19.00
N ASP A 3 22.72 11.06 -18.05
CA ASP A 3 23.98 11.83 -18.22
C ASP A 3 25.13 11.07 -18.89
N PHE A 4 25.04 9.75 -19.01
CA PHE A 4 26.17 8.89 -19.39
C PHE A 4 25.94 8.08 -20.67
N CYS A 5 24.70 8.02 -21.17
CA CYS A 5 24.40 7.27 -22.38
C CYS A 5 24.84 8.07 -23.60
N VAL A 6 25.64 7.42 -24.46
CA VAL A 6 26.10 7.99 -25.74
C VAL A 6 24.97 7.93 -26.78
N ASP A 7 24.09 6.93 -26.67
CA ASP A 7 22.92 6.80 -27.53
C ASP A 7 21.88 7.86 -27.17
N GLU A 8 21.53 8.69 -28.15
CA GLU A 8 20.65 9.83 -27.96
C GLU A 8 19.20 9.43 -27.68
N GLU A 9 18.72 8.34 -28.29
CA GLU A 9 17.36 7.84 -28.09
C GLU A 9 17.21 7.28 -26.67
N ILE A 10 18.13 6.42 -26.25
CA ILE A 10 18.14 5.85 -24.89
C ILE A 10 18.28 6.95 -23.85
N ARG A 11 19.14 7.95 -24.09
CA ARG A 11 19.27 9.12 -23.24
C ARG A 11 17.94 9.86 -23.08
N SER A 12 17.27 10.18 -24.20
CA SER A 12 15.98 10.89 -24.21
C SER A 12 14.90 10.11 -23.46
N LEU A 13 14.83 8.80 -23.65
CA LEU A 13 13.89 7.93 -22.92
C LEU A 13 14.20 7.89 -21.42
N ALA A 14 15.48 7.77 -21.04
CA ALA A 14 15.90 7.78 -19.64
C ALA A 14 15.55 9.10 -18.95
N GLU A 15 15.72 10.25 -19.62
CA GLU A 15 15.29 11.54 -19.09
C GLU A 15 13.78 11.60 -18.87
N LYS A 16 12.97 11.12 -19.82
CA LYS A 16 11.51 11.09 -19.67
C LYS A 16 11.07 10.23 -18.49
N VAL A 17 11.69 9.07 -18.31
CA VAL A 17 11.43 8.19 -17.17
C VAL A 17 11.81 8.87 -15.86
N ALA A 18 13.00 9.47 -15.78
CA ALA A 18 13.46 10.16 -14.58
C ALA A 18 12.53 11.33 -14.20
N ARG A 19 12.17 12.19 -15.16
CA ARG A 19 11.21 13.30 -14.91
C ARG A 19 9.86 12.77 -14.43
N LYS A 20 9.34 11.69 -15.03
CA LYS A 20 8.08 11.07 -14.60
C LYS A 20 8.16 10.51 -13.17
N LEU A 21 9.26 9.88 -12.79
CA LEU A 21 9.47 9.39 -11.42
C LEU A 21 9.50 10.54 -10.42
N LEU A 22 10.24 11.61 -10.71
CA LEU A 22 10.30 12.79 -9.84
C LEU A 22 8.93 13.48 -9.72
N SER A 23 8.18 13.63 -10.82
CA SER A 23 6.82 14.17 -10.79
C SER A 23 5.87 13.31 -9.95
N ASN A 24 5.99 11.97 -10.01
CA ASN A 24 5.19 11.08 -9.17
C ASN A 24 5.54 11.21 -7.68
N ILE A 25 6.79 11.50 -7.32
CA ILE A 25 7.17 11.80 -5.92
C ILE A 25 6.48 13.07 -5.45
N LEU A 26 6.59 14.17 -6.22
CA LEU A 26 5.99 15.46 -5.87
C LEU A 26 4.45 15.43 -5.86
N LEU A 27 3.85 14.54 -6.63
CA LEU A 27 2.40 14.31 -6.61
C LEU A 27 1.90 13.91 -5.21
N LEU A 28 2.63 13.04 -4.53
CA LEU A 28 2.25 12.45 -3.24
C LEU A 28 2.83 13.21 -2.03
N ALA A 29 3.87 14.03 -2.24
CA ALA A 29 4.42 14.90 -1.21
C ALA A 29 3.44 16.02 -0.85
N ASN A 30 3.14 16.18 0.44
CA ASN A 30 2.35 17.30 0.96
C ASN A 30 3.18 18.59 1.03
N ASP A 31 2.57 19.72 1.41
CA ASP A 31 3.29 21.01 1.49
C ASP A 31 4.25 21.13 2.68
N GLU A 32 4.22 20.17 3.61
CA GLU A 32 5.22 20.00 4.67
C GLU A 32 6.39 19.09 4.24
N GLY A 33 6.42 18.65 2.97
CA GLY A 33 7.46 17.78 2.42
C GLY A 33 7.39 16.32 2.90
N ALA A 34 6.29 15.90 3.51
CA ALA A 34 6.07 14.52 3.92
C ALA A 34 5.58 13.66 2.76
N PHE A 35 6.13 12.45 2.63
CA PHE A 35 5.81 11.49 1.58
C PHE A 35 5.55 10.11 2.17
N TYR A 36 4.26 9.77 2.26
CA TYR A 36 3.77 8.49 2.77
C TYR A 36 2.72 7.94 1.82
N PRO A 37 3.14 7.37 0.67
CA PRO A 37 2.20 6.98 -0.36
C PRO A 37 1.58 5.61 -0.07
N ALA A 38 0.40 5.36 -0.63
CA ALA A 38 -0.01 4.00 -0.94
C ALA A 38 0.95 3.44 -1.99
N SER A 39 1.48 2.26 -1.74
CA SER A 39 2.51 1.65 -2.57
C SER A 39 2.26 0.16 -2.70
N GLY A 40 2.84 -0.43 -3.75
CA GLY A 40 3.22 -1.83 -3.71
C GLY A 40 4.32 -2.03 -2.67
N ARG A 41 5.42 -2.67 -3.04
CA ARG A 41 6.52 -2.99 -2.11
C ARG A 41 7.11 -1.74 -1.43
N ASN A 42 7.04 -1.70 -0.11
CA ASN A 42 7.68 -0.69 0.72
C ASN A 42 8.02 -1.26 2.10
N TYR A 43 8.89 -0.58 2.85
CA TYR A 43 9.27 -1.02 4.19
C TYR A 43 8.70 -0.09 5.26
N VAL A 44 8.37 -0.67 6.42
CA VAL A 44 7.86 0.06 7.59
C VAL A 44 8.70 1.28 7.93
N ASP A 45 10.03 1.19 7.84
CA ASP A 45 10.95 2.30 8.13
C ASP A 45 10.70 3.56 7.29
N TYR A 46 10.14 3.41 6.08
CA TYR A 46 9.78 4.53 5.21
C TYR A 46 8.51 5.25 5.67
N TYR A 47 7.69 4.61 6.51
CA TYR A 47 6.49 5.20 7.11
C TYR A 47 6.73 5.70 8.54
N LEU A 48 7.76 5.18 9.23
CA LEU A 48 8.15 5.65 10.57
C LEU A 48 8.93 6.97 10.54
N GLY A 49 9.43 7.40 9.38
CA GLY A 49 10.12 8.68 9.22
C GLY A 49 10.17 9.14 7.77
N THR A 50 10.48 10.42 7.55
CA THR A 50 10.47 11.05 6.21
C THR A 50 11.76 10.80 5.40
N LYS A 51 12.77 10.15 5.99
CA LYS A 51 14.17 10.19 5.53
C LYS A 51 14.43 9.70 4.11
N ALA A 52 13.62 8.79 3.58
CA ALA A 52 13.99 8.09 2.36
C ALA A 52 13.95 8.94 1.08
N VAL A 53 13.00 9.86 0.96
CA VAL A 53 12.84 10.71 -0.23
C VAL A 53 12.84 12.20 0.08
N ASN A 54 12.97 12.57 1.36
CA ASN A 54 12.99 13.95 1.82
C ASN A 54 14.07 14.78 1.10
N ASP A 55 15.25 14.21 0.84
CA ASP A 55 16.31 14.91 0.10
C ASP A 55 15.89 15.30 -1.33
N ILE A 56 15.12 14.44 -2.02
CA ILE A 56 14.60 14.72 -3.37
C ILE A 56 13.57 15.84 -3.29
N ILE A 57 12.62 15.72 -2.36
CA ILE A 57 11.53 16.69 -2.20
C ILE A 57 12.11 18.06 -1.87
N TRP A 58 12.96 18.14 -0.83
CA TRP A 58 13.62 19.38 -0.44
C TRP A 58 14.44 19.98 -1.59
N SER A 59 15.20 19.17 -2.33
CA SER A 59 16.01 19.69 -3.46
C SER A 59 15.17 20.25 -4.60
N LEU A 60 13.94 19.76 -4.79
CA LEU A 60 13.04 20.19 -5.87
C LEU A 60 12.07 21.30 -5.46
N THR A 61 11.72 21.41 -4.18
CA THR A 61 10.63 22.30 -3.71
C THR A 61 10.99 23.17 -2.51
N ASP A 62 12.12 22.93 -1.84
CA ASP A 62 12.49 23.53 -0.55
C ASP A 62 11.50 23.20 0.59
N LEU A 63 10.69 22.15 0.42
CA LEU A 63 9.76 21.67 1.43
C LEU A 63 10.35 20.53 2.26
N GLY A 64 9.90 20.40 3.50
CA GLY A 64 10.38 19.37 4.43
C GLY A 64 11.68 19.75 5.13
N GLN A 65 12.35 18.73 5.69
CA GLN A 65 13.55 18.96 6.48
C GLN A 65 14.76 19.14 5.55
N ALA A 66 15.48 20.25 5.67
CA ALA A 66 16.74 20.43 4.94
C ALA A 66 17.73 19.29 5.27
N PRO A 67 18.33 18.62 4.26
CA PRO A 67 19.32 17.58 4.48
C PRO A 67 20.52 18.13 5.27
N ASN A 68 20.96 17.43 6.31
CA ASN A 68 22.09 17.81 7.16
C ASN A 68 23.36 16.97 6.89
N PHE A 69 23.37 16.22 5.79
CA PHE A 69 24.50 15.42 5.30
C PHE A 69 24.59 15.55 3.77
N LEU A 70 25.72 15.10 3.20
CA LEU A 70 25.89 15.07 1.76
C LEU A 70 24.95 14.02 1.13
N SER A 71 23.93 14.49 0.44
CA SER A 71 22.99 13.62 -0.28
C SER A 71 23.51 13.27 -1.67
N HIS A 72 23.49 11.99 -2.03
CA HIS A 72 23.78 11.54 -3.40
C HIS A 72 22.79 12.13 -4.41
N ILE A 73 21.55 12.37 -4.01
CA ILE A 73 20.51 13.00 -4.83
C ILE A 73 20.89 14.46 -5.11
N GLY A 74 21.26 15.22 -4.08
CA GLY A 74 21.67 16.61 -4.25
C GLY A 74 22.89 16.74 -5.18
N ALA A 75 23.88 15.86 -5.03
CA ALA A 75 25.04 15.80 -5.92
C ALA A 75 24.64 15.42 -7.36
N PHE A 76 23.73 14.46 -7.54
CA PHE A 76 23.21 14.08 -8.84
C PHE A 76 22.49 15.24 -9.52
N LEU A 77 21.51 15.87 -8.85
CA LEU A 77 20.76 17.00 -9.41
C LEU A 77 21.66 18.21 -9.73
N ALA A 78 22.69 18.48 -8.91
CA ALA A 78 23.62 19.58 -9.13
C ALA A 78 24.61 19.34 -10.29
N THR A 79 24.87 18.09 -10.65
CA THR A 79 25.85 17.73 -11.70
C THR A 79 25.22 17.18 -12.98
N SER A 80 23.93 16.82 -12.92
CA SER A 80 23.18 16.33 -14.07
C SER A 80 22.93 17.44 -15.08
N THR A 81 22.89 17.04 -16.35
CA THR A 81 22.45 17.89 -17.46
C THR A 81 20.93 17.82 -17.66
N MET A 82 20.24 16.93 -16.93
CA MET A 82 18.80 16.77 -17.00
C MET A 82 18.08 18.01 -16.46
N ASP A 83 17.26 18.62 -17.30
CA ASP A 83 16.39 19.72 -16.90
C ASP A 83 15.22 19.21 -16.04
N VAL A 84 15.09 19.72 -14.82
CA VAL A 84 14.01 19.38 -13.89
C VAL A 84 13.06 20.54 -13.61
N ASN A 85 13.20 21.68 -14.31
CA ASN A 85 12.38 22.86 -14.05
C ASN A 85 10.88 22.58 -14.24
N SER A 86 10.52 21.78 -15.25
CA SER A 86 9.12 21.37 -15.47
C SER A 86 8.58 20.47 -14.36
N VAL A 87 9.44 19.70 -13.69
CA VAL A 87 9.06 18.86 -12.55
C VAL A 87 8.78 19.75 -11.34
N MET A 88 9.69 20.69 -11.04
CA MET A 88 9.55 21.63 -9.93
C MET A 88 8.29 22.49 -10.09
N ALA A 89 8.06 23.03 -11.29
CA ALA A 89 6.87 23.82 -11.59
C ALA A 89 5.56 23.01 -11.57
N GLY A 90 5.65 21.67 -11.60
CA GLY A 90 4.50 20.78 -11.57
C GLY A 90 3.98 20.46 -10.16
N PHE A 91 4.66 20.92 -9.10
CA PHE A 91 4.16 20.75 -7.73
C PHE A 91 2.84 21.52 -7.54
N SER A 92 1.85 20.84 -6.98
CA SER A 92 0.58 21.44 -6.56
C SER A 92 0.30 21.03 -5.11
N PRO A 93 -0.11 21.95 -4.22
CA PRO A 93 -0.53 21.60 -2.86
C PRO A 93 -1.91 20.96 -2.82
N GLU A 94 -2.71 21.11 -3.87
CA GLU A 94 -4.06 20.56 -3.97
C GLU A 94 -4.14 19.60 -5.16
N VAL A 95 -4.54 18.36 -4.90
CA VAL A 95 -4.67 17.32 -5.91
C VAL A 95 -5.84 16.41 -5.55
N ASP A 96 -6.70 16.15 -6.51
CA ASP A 96 -7.69 15.08 -6.41
C ASP A 96 -7.72 14.36 -7.76
N GLN A 97 -6.99 13.24 -7.86
CA GLN A 97 -6.91 12.48 -9.11
C GLN A 97 -6.60 11.00 -8.90
N THR A 98 -6.74 10.25 -10.00
CA THR A 98 -6.36 8.85 -10.10
C THR A 98 -5.18 8.71 -11.07
N VAL A 99 -4.14 7.97 -10.65
CA VAL A 99 -2.95 7.69 -11.47
C VAL A 99 -2.84 6.20 -11.72
N SER A 100 -2.77 5.80 -12.99
CA SER A 100 -2.57 4.39 -13.35
C SER A 100 -1.09 3.98 -13.26
N VAL A 101 -0.82 2.93 -12.50
CA VAL A 101 0.45 2.21 -12.50
C VAL A 101 0.40 1.18 -13.62
N ARG A 102 1.21 1.39 -14.64
CA ARG A 102 1.30 0.57 -15.86
C ARG A 102 2.76 0.15 -16.07
N PRO A 103 3.02 -0.94 -16.81
CA PRO A 103 2.07 -1.86 -17.44
C PRO A 103 1.31 -2.76 -16.45
N SER A 104 0.17 -3.33 -16.85
CA SER A 104 -0.40 -4.52 -16.18
C SER A 104 0.40 -5.77 -16.56
N LEU A 105 0.30 -6.86 -15.78
CA LEU A 105 0.98 -8.11 -16.11
C LEU A 105 0.71 -8.57 -17.55
N GLY A 106 -0.54 -8.54 -18.00
CA GLY A 106 -0.90 -8.90 -19.38
C GLY A 106 -0.23 -8.01 -20.43
N GLN A 107 0.00 -6.73 -20.13
CA GLN A 107 0.77 -5.84 -21.01
C GLN A 107 2.26 -6.18 -20.95
N THR A 108 2.82 -6.42 -19.77
CA THR A 108 4.23 -6.80 -19.59
C THR A 108 4.58 -8.06 -20.38
N LEU A 109 3.69 -9.06 -20.38
CA LEU A 109 3.84 -10.30 -21.17
C LEU A 109 3.85 -10.07 -22.69
N THR A 110 3.39 -8.91 -23.16
CA THR A 110 3.33 -8.55 -24.59
C THR A 110 4.35 -7.49 -25.01
N ILE A 111 5.03 -6.86 -24.05
CA ILE A 111 5.95 -5.73 -24.31
C ILE A 111 7.27 -6.21 -24.92
N ASP A 112 7.64 -7.48 -24.73
CA ASP A 112 9.00 -7.92 -25.01
C ASP A 112 9.13 -8.90 -26.18
N GLU A 113 9.98 -8.52 -27.13
CA GLU A 113 10.50 -9.37 -28.22
C GLU A 113 11.83 -10.03 -27.82
N SER A 114 12.21 -10.02 -26.52
CA SER A 114 13.49 -10.54 -26.03
C SER A 114 13.83 -11.90 -26.63
N PRO A 115 15.04 -12.06 -27.19
CA PRO A 115 15.40 -13.25 -27.94
C PRO A 115 15.58 -14.49 -27.04
N ASN A 116 15.64 -14.32 -25.72
CA ASN A 116 15.97 -15.34 -24.74
C ASN A 116 14.90 -15.42 -23.64
N ARG A 117 14.44 -16.64 -23.34
CA ARG A 117 13.47 -16.97 -22.29
C ARG A 117 13.86 -16.45 -20.91
N VAL A 118 15.15 -16.52 -20.54
CA VAL A 118 15.64 -16.07 -19.22
C VAL A 118 15.46 -14.55 -19.05
N ASP A 119 15.84 -13.77 -20.06
CA ASP A 119 15.76 -12.31 -20.00
C ASP A 119 14.30 -11.86 -19.90
N ARG A 120 13.40 -12.50 -20.67
CA ARG A 120 11.96 -12.25 -20.56
C ARG A 120 11.46 -12.45 -19.12
N ILE A 121 11.84 -13.56 -18.49
CA ILE A 121 11.35 -13.91 -17.15
C ILE A 121 11.90 -12.95 -16.10
N ILE A 122 13.21 -12.69 -16.11
CA ILE A 122 13.86 -11.84 -15.10
C ILE A 122 13.45 -10.37 -15.28
N ILE A 123 13.46 -9.85 -16.50
CA ILE A 123 13.24 -8.42 -16.76
C ILE A 123 11.75 -8.08 -16.73
N ASN A 124 10.89 -8.91 -17.33
CA ASN A 124 9.47 -8.59 -17.45
C ASN A 124 8.66 -9.18 -16.32
N ASP A 125 8.69 -10.51 -16.16
CA ASP A 125 7.77 -11.20 -15.26
C ASP A 125 8.12 -10.84 -13.80
N TRP A 126 9.38 -11.03 -13.42
CA TRP A 126 9.86 -10.67 -12.08
C TRP A 126 9.96 -9.15 -11.90
N GLY A 127 10.28 -8.40 -12.95
CA GLY A 127 10.26 -6.93 -12.92
C GLY A 127 8.86 -6.35 -12.67
N ALA A 128 7.80 -7.03 -13.11
CA ALA A 128 6.41 -6.71 -12.79
C ALA A 128 5.98 -7.20 -11.39
N GLY A 129 6.85 -7.92 -10.68
CA GLY A 129 6.56 -8.57 -9.41
C GLY A 129 5.82 -9.90 -9.53
N ALA A 130 5.61 -10.42 -10.73
CA ALA A 130 4.90 -11.68 -10.97
C ALA A 130 5.82 -12.89 -10.75
N TYR A 131 6.25 -13.13 -9.51
CA TYR A 131 7.17 -14.24 -9.22
C TYR A 131 6.48 -15.60 -9.45
N PHE A 132 5.43 -15.90 -8.69
CA PHE A 132 4.72 -17.18 -8.79
C PHE A 132 3.28 -17.03 -9.30
N HIS A 133 2.94 -15.87 -9.87
CA HIS A 133 1.60 -15.63 -10.42
C HIS A 133 1.23 -16.75 -11.42
N PRO A 134 -0.02 -17.26 -11.43
CA PRO A 134 -0.38 -18.43 -12.24
C PRO A 134 -0.07 -18.35 -13.74
N ALA A 135 -0.10 -17.16 -14.30
CA ALA A 135 0.26 -16.93 -15.70
C ALA A 135 1.75 -17.18 -16.04
N VAL A 136 2.65 -17.21 -15.06
CA VAL A 136 4.12 -17.27 -15.26
C VAL A 136 4.82 -18.25 -14.31
N SER A 137 4.09 -19.00 -13.47
CA SER A 137 4.68 -19.87 -12.46
C SER A 137 5.58 -20.97 -13.04
N ASP A 138 5.19 -21.59 -14.16
CA ASP A 138 6.01 -22.62 -14.82
C ASP A 138 7.34 -22.05 -15.33
N ASP A 139 7.34 -20.79 -15.80
CA ASP A 139 8.52 -20.09 -16.27
C ASP A 139 9.46 -19.76 -15.10
N THR A 140 8.92 -19.28 -13.98
CA THR A 140 9.70 -19.04 -12.77
C THR A 140 10.33 -20.32 -12.24
N GLN A 141 9.57 -21.41 -12.12
CA GLN A 141 10.11 -22.69 -11.65
C GLN A 141 11.24 -23.20 -12.57
N TRP A 142 11.05 -23.09 -13.89
CA TRP A 142 12.09 -23.44 -14.84
C TRP A 142 13.37 -22.62 -14.64
N VAL A 143 13.30 -21.30 -14.45
CA VAL A 143 14.48 -20.45 -14.18
C VAL A 143 15.15 -20.82 -12.86
N LEU A 144 14.37 -21.06 -11.79
CA LEU A 144 14.91 -21.46 -10.50
C LEU A 144 15.66 -22.78 -10.56
N GLU A 145 15.16 -23.75 -11.32
CA GLU A 145 15.83 -25.03 -11.55
C GLU A 145 17.13 -24.88 -12.37
N ILE A 146 17.10 -24.17 -13.51
CA ILE A 146 18.28 -24.08 -14.38
C ILE A 146 19.39 -23.20 -13.81
N MET A 147 19.04 -22.24 -12.94
CA MET A 147 19.99 -21.33 -12.30
C MET A 147 20.37 -21.76 -10.87
N ASP A 148 19.81 -22.86 -10.36
CA ASP A 148 20.05 -23.37 -9.01
C ASP A 148 19.76 -22.32 -7.91
N LEU A 149 18.58 -21.68 -8.00
CA LEU A 149 18.19 -20.54 -7.16
C LEU A 149 17.18 -20.89 -6.06
N TRP A 150 16.76 -22.15 -5.93
CA TRP A 150 15.77 -22.56 -4.91
C TRP A 150 16.23 -22.27 -3.48
N ASP A 151 17.53 -22.46 -3.21
CA ASP A 151 18.13 -22.19 -1.89
C ASP A 151 18.44 -20.68 -1.67
N HIS A 152 18.14 -19.82 -2.65
CA HIS A 152 18.40 -18.40 -2.52
C HIS A 152 17.36 -17.73 -1.62
N LYS A 153 17.82 -16.92 -0.66
CA LYS A 153 16.99 -16.26 0.37
C LYS A 153 15.76 -15.51 -0.16
N GLU A 154 15.81 -14.97 -1.38
CA GLU A 154 14.71 -14.21 -1.98
C GLU A 154 13.55 -15.12 -2.44
N PHE A 155 13.78 -16.43 -2.54
CA PHE A 155 12.78 -17.43 -2.91
C PHE A 155 12.32 -18.30 -1.73
N SER A 156 12.79 -18.06 -0.51
CA SER A 156 12.41 -18.85 0.67
C SER A 156 10.90 -18.84 0.95
N GLN A 157 10.20 -17.76 0.58
CA GLN A 157 8.73 -17.66 0.71
C GLN A 157 7.98 -18.58 -0.27
N TYR A 158 8.67 -19.02 -1.32
CA TYR A 158 8.15 -19.89 -2.36
C TYR A 158 8.72 -21.31 -2.26
N GLU A 159 9.47 -21.64 -1.22
CA GLU A 159 10.05 -22.97 -0.99
C GLU A 159 8.99 -24.07 -0.99
N ALA A 160 7.77 -23.77 -0.53
CA ALA A 160 6.62 -24.66 -0.63
C ALA A 160 6.38 -25.22 -2.06
N PHE A 161 6.73 -24.42 -3.08
CA PHE A 161 6.58 -24.79 -4.49
C PHE A 161 7.77 -25.57 -5.06
N SER A 162 8.91 -25.62 -4.36
CA SER A 162 10.13 -26.32 -4.81
C SER A 162 9.96 -27.84 -4.95
N SER A 163 9.02 -28.41 -4.20
CA SER A 163 8.71 -29.85 -4.21
C SER A 163 7.69 -30.26 -5.27
N LEU A 164 7.08 -29.29 -5.96
CA LEU A 164 6.08 -29.54 -7.00
C LEU A 164 6.78 -29.72 -8.36
N PRO A 165 6.43 -30.74 -9.15
CA PRO A 165 6.91 -30.85 -10.52
C PRO A 165 6.55 -29.61 -11.35
N SER A 166 7.46 -29.15 -12.21
CA SER A 166 7.31 -27.90 -12.97
C SER A 166 6.07 -27.76 -13.86
N PHE A 167 5.44 -28.87 -14.24
CA PHE A 167 4.19 -28.87 -15.03
C PHE A 167 2.91 -28.76 -14.16
N ILE A 168 3.04 -28.83 -12.84
CA ILE A 168 1.96 -28.63 -11.86
C ILE A 168 2.03 -27.22 -11.25
N GLY A 169 3.06 -26.43 -11.59
CA GLY A 169 3.28 -25.06 -11.10
C GLY A 169 2.05 -24.18 -11.20
N ASN A 170 1.41 -24.13 -12.38
CA ASN A 170 0.17 -23.38 -12.59
C ASN A 170 -1.03 -23.91 -11.76
N ILE A 171 -1.17 -25.22 -11.60
CA ILE A 171 -2.28 -25.80 -10.80
C ILE A 171 -2.08 -25.48 -9.31
N GLY A 172 -0.85 -25.58 -8.83
CA GLY A 172 -0.49 -25.22 -7.45
C GLY A 172 -0.65 -23.73 -7.18
N SER A 173 -0.28 -22.88 -8.15
CA SER A 173 -0.40 -21.43 -8.01
C SER A 173 -1.84 -20.95 -8.15
N GLU A 174 -2.68 -21.57 -8.98
CA GLU A 174 -4.13 -21.33 -9.00
C GLU A 174 -4.80 -21.77 -7.69
N TYR A 175 -4.41 -22.92 -7.15
CA TYR A 175 -4.95 -23.43 -5.90
C TYR A 175 -4.59 -22.55 -4.68
N LEU A 176 -3.45 -21.86 -4.74
CA LEU A 176 -2.95 -20.92 -3.74
C LEU A 176 -2.91 -19.49 -4.29
N SER A 177 -3.93 -19.10 -5.08
CA SER A 177 -3.95 -17.81 -5.76
C SER A 177 -3.83 -16.62 -4.82
N SER A 178 -4.35 -16.73 -3.59
CA SER A 178 -4.22 -15.73 -2.52
C SER A 178 -2.80 -15.46 -2.08
N VAL A 179 -1.88 -16.40 -2.30
CA VAL A 179 -0.45 -16.25 -2.03
C VAL A 179 0.32 -15.95 -3.29
N THR A 180 -0.05 -16.48 -4.45
CA THR A 180 0.83 -16.40 -5.63
C THR A 180 0.60 -15.15 -6.47
N SER A 181 -0.62 -14.60 -6.47
CA SER A 181 -1.03 -13.57 -7.44
C SER A 181 -0.75 -12.14 -6.98
N SER A 182 -0.84 -11.86 -5.68
CA SER A 182 -0.77 -10.51 -5.11
C SER A 182 0.62 -9.87 -5.07
N SER A 183 1.64 -10.59 -5.52
CA SER A 183 3.00 -10.07 -5.66
C SER A 183 3.16 -9.08 -6.83
N VAL A 184 2.21 -9.07 -7.76
CA VAL A 184 2.19 -8.19 -8.95
C VAL A 184 2.02 -6.72 -8.56
N LEU A 185 2.91 -5.86 -9.06
CA LEU A 185 2.97 -4.44 -8.71
C LEU A 185 2.27 -3.52 -9.72
N GLY A 186 2.12 -3.99 -10.96
CA GLY A 186 1.60 -3.21 -12.09
C GLY A 186 0.14 -3.53 -12.41
N GLY A 187 -0.54 -2.61 -13.09
CA GLY A 187 -1.92 -2.81 -13.56
C GLY A 187 -2.99 -2.22 -12.65
N HIS A 188 -2.60 -1.51 -11.61
CA HIS A 188 -3.51 -0.92 -10.63
C HIS A 188 -3.58 0.60 -10.78
N ASP A 189 -4.66 1.18 -10.26
CA ASP A 189 -4.82 2.61 -10.17
C ASP A 189 -4.54 3.07 -8.73
N VAL A 190 -3.96 4.25 -8.57
CA VAL A 190 -3.70 4.89 -7.27
C VAL A 190 -4.57 6.12 -7.18
N ARG A 191 -5.45 6.16 -6.18
CA ARG A 191 -6.22 7.35 -5.84
C ARG A 191 -5.37 8.25 -4.95
N VAL A 192 -5.22 9.51 -5.35
CA VAL A 192 -4.47 10.52 -4.58
C VAL A 192 -5.39 11.68 -4.29
N PHE A 193 -5.55 11.97 -3.01
CA PHE A 193 -6.10 13.21 -2.50
C PHE A 193 -4.99 13.93 -1.75
N LYS A 194 -4.76 15.19 -2.06
CA LYS A 194 -3.80 16.06 -1.40
C LYS A 194 -4.44 17.42 -1.22
N ASP A 195 -4.30 17.97 -0.03
CA ASP A 195 -4.83 19.27 0.32
C ASP A 195 -3.90 19.88 1.37
N ARG A 196 -2.87 20.60 0.87
CA ARG A 196 -1.83 21.24 1.67
C ARG A 196 -1.08 20.24 2.55
N SER A 197 -1.28 20.32 3.86
CA SER A 197 -0.58 19.57 4.89
C SER A 197 -1.07 18.12 5.00
N VAL A 198 -2.10 17.73 4.25
CA VAL A 198 -2.59 16.35 4.23
C VAL A 198 -2.49 15.71 2.85
N THR A 199 -2.12 14.43 2.83
CA THR A 199 -2.25 13.54 1.67
C THR A 199 -2.96 12.27 2.12
N LEU A 200 -4.00 11.85 1.40
CA LEU A 200 -4.59 10.52 1.52
C LEU A 200 -4.44 9.80 0.19
N SER A 201 -3.78 8.65 0.21
CA SER A 201 -3.64 7.84 -1.00
C SER A 201 -4.03 6.40 -0.75
N SER A 202 -4.53 5.75 -1.79
CA SER A 202 -4.91 4.33 -1.77
C SER A 202 -4.78 3.68 -3.13
N VAL A 203 -4.66 2.36 -3.14
CA VAL A 203 -4.73 1.52 -4.33
C VAL A 203 -6.06 0.77 -4.27
N PRO A 204 -7.12 1.23 -4.98
CA PRO A 204 -8.44 0.66 -4.83
C PRO A 204 -8.49 -0.81 -5.24
N ARG A 205 -9.04 -1.65 -4.37
CA ARG A 205 -9.16 -3.11 -4.57
C ARG A 205 -7.83 -3.78 -4.98
N PHE A 206 -6.73 -3.40 -4.34
CA PHE A 206 -5.44 -4.04 -4.54
C PHE A 206 -5.40 -5.42 -3.86
N TRP A 207 -5.68 -6.46 -4.65
CA TRP A 207 -5.67 -7.87 -4.22
C TRP A 207 -6.36 -8.13 -2.86
N PRO A 208 -7.65 -7.77 -2.68
CA PRO A 208 -8.31 -7.92 -1.39
C PRO A 208 -8.25 -9.35 -0.88
N GLY A 209 -7.93 -9.52 0.40
CA GLY A 209 -7.83 -10.81 1.08
C GLY A 209 -6.62 -11.66 0.72
N HIS A 210 -5.77 -11.22 -0.21
CA HIS A 210 -4.54 -11.91 -0.58
C HIS A 210 -3.37 -11.49 0.33
N LEU A 211 -2.29 -12.27 0.30
CA LEU A 211 -1.04 -11.98 1.01
C LEU A 211 -0.40 -10.67 0.55
N GLY A 212 0.25 -9.93 1.46
CA GLY A 212 0.66 -8.55 1.21
C GLY A 212 1.94 -8.30 0.42
N TYR A 213 2.96 -9.16 0.53
CA TYR A 213 4.29 -8.94 -0.08
C TYR A 213 4.81 -7.50 0.02
N GLN A 214 4.84 -6.94 1.22
CA GLN A 214 5.28 -5.57 1.50
C GLN A 214 4.41 -4.47 0.87
N ALA A 215 3.18 -4.78 0.46
CA ALA A 215 2.26 -3.77 -0.06
C ALA A 215 1.61 -2.94 1.05
N TRP A 216 1.45 -1.63 0.78
CA TRP A 216 0.71 -0.66 1.58
C TRP A 216 -0.45 -0.10 0.77
N PRO A 217 -1.63 -0.75 0.79
CA PRO A 217 -2.75 -0.35 -0.06
C PRO A 217 -3.34 1.02 0.25
N TRP A 218 -3.02 1.60 1.41
CA TRP A 218 -3.38 2.97 1.73
C TRP A 218 -2.43 3.57 2.76
N ALA A 219 -2.34 4.90 2.76
CA ALA A 219 -1.69 5.67 3.80
C ALA A 219 -2.21 7.12 3.79
N ALA A 220 -2.25 7.72 4.97
CA ALA A 220 -2.47 9.15 5.15
C ALA A 220 -1.21 9.82 5.70
N ALA A 221 -0.80 10.92 5.08
CA ALA A 221 0.16 11.88 5.61
C ALA A 221 -0.60 13.05 6.23
N VAL A 222 -0.28 13.42 7.45
CA VAL A 222 -0.90 14.52 8.19
C VAL A 222 0.21 15.33 8.84
N GLY A 223 0.47 16.53 8.32
CA GLY A 223 1.69 17.26 8.59
C GLY A 223 2.89 16.39 8.24
N THR A 224 3.68 16.02 9.24
CA THR A 224 4.88 15.17 9.06
C THR A 224 4.67 13.72 9.50
N LYS A 225 3.43 13.31 9.76
CA LYS A 225 3.08 12.03 10.38
C LYS A 225 2.36 11.10 9.42
N ALA A 226 2.62 9.79 9.54
CA ALA A 226 1.96 8.76 8.74
C ALA A 226 0.91 7.99 9.56
N VAL A 227 -0.27 7.78 8.99
CA VAL A 227 -1.34 6.94 9.54
C VAL A 227 -1.72 5.88 8.51
N TRP A 228 -1.78 4.62 8.95
CA TRP A 228 -2.07 3.47 8.10
C TRP A 228 -2.41 2.25 8.97
N THR A 229 -2.96 1.20 8.37
CA THR A 229 -3.23 -0.07 9.06
C THR A 229 -2.40 -1.22 8.50
N GLN A 230 -2.02 -2.17 9.35
CA GLN A 230 -1.32 -3.39 8.97
C GLN A 230 -2.04 -4.61 9.53
N SER A 231 -2.26 -5.62 8.68
CA SER A 231 -2.68 -6.92 9.17
C SER A 231 -1.50 -7.77 9.63
N GLY A 232 -1.76 -8.72 10.53
CA GLY A 232 -0.79 -9.63 11.09
C GLY A 232 -0.55 -9.42 12.57
N LYS A 233 0.41 -10.18 13.10
CA LYS A 233 0.72 -10.19 14.52
C LYS A 233 0.93 -8.78 15.05
N VAL A 234 0.25 -8.47 16.15
CA VAL A 234 0.34 -7.17 16.81
C VAL A 234 1.64 -7.10 17.61
N GLU A 235 2.55 -6.28 17.11
CA GLU A 235 3.79 -5.91 17.79
C GLU A 235 3.81 -4.39 17.96
N ASP A 236 4.25 -3.94 19.14
CA ASP A 236 4.34 -2.51 19.48
C ASP A 236 5.52 -1.82 18.81
N ASN A 237 6.64 -2.55 18.69
CA ASN A 237 7.70 -2.11 17.81
C ASN A 237 7.33 -2.51 16.38
N TRP A 238 6.94 -1.52 15.58
CA TRP A 238 6.61 -1.71 14.17
C TRP A 238 7.76 -2.32 13.36
N GLN A 239 9.02 -2.14 13.79
CA GLN A 239 10.19 -2.79 13.17
C GLN A 239 10.30 -4.29 13.49
N ASN A 240 9.65 -4.76 14.55
CA ASN A 240 9.63 -6.19 14.91
C ASN A 240 8.55 -6.96 14.14
N ARG A 241 7.65 -6.26 13.42
CA ARG A 241 6.68 -6.92 12.56
C ARG A 241 7.41 -7.56 11.38
N PRO A 242 7.01 -8.77 10.95
CA PRO A 242 7.68 -9.49 9.89
C PRO A 242 7.70 -8.63 8.61
N GLY A 243 8.90 -8.31 8.13
CA GLY A 243 9.09 -7.49 6.93
C GLY A 243 8.59 -8.17 5.65
N SER A 244 8.29 -9.47 5.67
CA SER A 244 7.53 -10.16 4.63
C SER A 244 6.62 -11.19 5.28
N PRO A 245 5.32 -11.22 4.96
CA PRO A 245 4.65 -10.47 3.88
C PRO A 245 4.33 -9.00 4.21
N ALA A 246 4.76 -8.49 5.36
CA ALA A 246 4.27 -7.24 5.97
C ALA A 246 2.78 -7.29 6.32
N ASN A 247 1.89 -7.39 5.32
CA ASN A 247 0.47 -7.67 5.54
C ASN A 247 0.19 -9.16 5.34
N THR A 248 -0.39 -9.81 6.34
CA THR A 248 -0.85 -11.21 6.27
C THR A 248 -2.04 -11.38 5.33
N HIS A 249 -2.83 -10.32 5.13
CA HIS A 249 -3.92 -10.23 4.16
C HIS A 249 -4.21 -8.75 3.84
N LEU A 250 -4.44 -8.43 2.57
CA LEU A 250 -4.63 -7.06 2.11
C LEU A 250 -6.10 -6.62 2.26
N PRO A 251 -6.36 -5.35 2.59
CA PRO A 251 -7.71 -4.81 2.60
C PRO A 251 -8.24 -4.52 1.18
N SER A 252 -9.56 -4.55 1.03
CA SER A 252 -10.24 -3.78 0.01
C SER A 252 -10.33 -2.32 0.45
N VAL A 253 -9.75 -1.42 -0.34
CA VAL A 253 -9.82 0.02 -0.10
C VAL A 253 -10.68 0.70 -1.16
N ILE A 254 -11.57 1.58 -0.72
CA ILE A 254 -12.30 2.51 -1.59
C ILE A 254 -12.10 3.90 -1.04
N GLN A 255 -11.60 4.82 -1.86
CA GLN A 255 -11.38 6.21 -1.49
C GLN A 255 -12.19 7.14 -2.40
N ASN A 256 -12.80 8.17 -1.79
CA ASN A 256 -13.40 9.29 -2.49
C ASN A 256 -13.04 10.59 -1.78
N GLY A 257 -12.27 11.43 -2.46
CA GLY A 257 -11.72 12.67 -1.91
C GLY A 257 -10.87 12.39 -0.68
N ASN A 258 -11.22 13.10 0.39
CA ASN A 258 -10.54 13.05 1.68
C ASN A 258 -11.01 11.90 2.59
N MET A 259 -11.81 10.97 2.09
CA MET A 259 -12.37 9.85 2.85
C MET A 259 -12.03 8.50 2.21
N ALA A 260 -11.69 7.50 3.02
CA ALA A 260 -11.56 6.12 2.56
C ALA A 260 -12.18 5.11 3.53
N LEU A 261 -12.74 4.04 2.96
CA LEU A 261 -13.20 2.83 3.64
C LEU A 261 -12.20 1.71 3.38
N ILE A 262 -11.75 1.05 4.44
CA ILE A 262 -10.72 0.01 4.43
C ILE A 262 -11.32 -1.24 5.06
N MET A 263 -11.52 -2.30 4.28
CA MET A 263 -12.17 -3.52 4.74
C MET A 263 -11.26 -4.73 4.56
N TYR A 264 -10.97 -5.41 5.65
CA TYR A 264 -10.19 -6.63 5.69
C TYR A 264 -11.13 -7.85 5.65
N ASN A 265 -10.93 -8.69 4.64
CA ASN A 265 -11.61 -9.95 4.44
C ASN A 265 -10.57 -10.98 3.94
N PRO A 266 -9.86 -11.70 4.82
CA PRO A 266 -8.87 -12.68 4.40
C PRO A 266 -9.52 -13.81 3.60
N LEU A 267 -8.88 -14.24 2.50
CA LEU A 267 -9.37 -15.38 1.72
C LEU A 267 -9.12 -16.71 2.46
N ASP A 268 -10.11 -17.60 2.43
CA ASP A 268 -10.06 -18.89 3.15
C ASP A 268 -8.93 -19.82 2.68
N ASP A 269 -8.41 -19.63 1.46
CA ASP A 269 -7.29 -20.42 0.94
C ASP A 269 -5.92 -20.02 1.52
N LEU A 270 -5.81 -18.87 2.20
CA LEU A 270 -4.61 -18.52 2.97
C LEU A 270 -4.31 -19.56 4.06
N GLU A 271 -5.34 -20.11 4.70
CA GLU A 271 -5.20 -21.16 5.73
C GLU A 271 -4.68 -22.48 5.15
N ARG A 272 -4.90 -22.72 3.84
CA ARG A 272 -4.46 -23.96 3.18
C ARG A 272 -2.94 -24.01 3.02
N VAL A 273 -2.26 -22.86 3.06
CA VAL A 273 -0.79 -22.78 2.99
C VAL A 273 -0.17 -23.64 4.08
N LYS A 274 -0.67 -23.58 5.32
CA LYS A 274 -0.14 -24.38 6.43
C LYS A 274 -0.40 -25.87 6.29
N ALA A 275 -1.48 -26.26 5.59
CA ALA A 275 -1.77 -27.66 5.32
C ALA A 275 -0.78 -28.26 4.30
N ILE A 276 -0.28 -27.45 3.36
CA ILE A 276 0.61 -27.88 2.28
C ILE A 276 2.09 -27.69 2.65
N ALA A 277 2.40 -26.61 3.36
CA ALA A 277 3.74 -26.25 3.81
C ALA A 277 3.70 -25.83 5.29
N PRO A 278 3.66 -26.80 6.23
CA PRO A 278 3.56 -26.53 7.67
C PRO A 278 4.73 -25.71 8.21
N ASP A 279 5.92 -25.88 7.62
CA ASP A 279 7.16 -25.17 7.99
C ASP A 279 7.33 -23.85 7.22
N SER A 280 6.32 -23.42 6.46
CA SER A 280 6.38 -22.17 5.71
C SER A 280 6.63 -20.97 6.63
N PRO A 281 7.56 -20.06 6.28
CA PRO A 281 7.79 -18.84 7.05
C PRO A 281 6.65 -17.81 6.90
N LEU A 282 5.60 -18.13 6.12
CA LEU A 282 4.48 -17.22 5.87
C LEU A 282 3.55 -17.14 7.09
N ASP A 283 3.37 -15.92 7.58
CA ASP A 283 2.58 -15.61 8.77
C ASP A 283 1.07 -15.53 8.47
N VAL A 284 0.44 -16.63 8.04
CA VAL A 284 -0.97 -16.62 7.56
C VAL A 284 -2.04 -16.84 8.64
N ASP A 285 -1.66 -17.08 9.90
CA ASP A 285 -2.60 -17.36 11.00
C ASP A 285 -3.00 -16.12 11.81
N HIS A 286 -2.44 -14.97 11.46
CA HIS A 286 -2.64 -13.73 12.20
C HIS A 286 -3.55 -12.79 11.41
N TYR A 287 -4.82 -12.76 11.82
CA TYR A 287 -5.85 -11.91 11.22
C TYR A 287 -6.03 -10.57 11.93
N GLU A 288 -5.24 -10.29 12.96
CA GLU A 288 -5.28 -9.01 13.64
C GLU A 288 -4.96 -7.87 12.66
N VAL A 289 -5.56 -6.70 12.86
CA VAL A 289 -5.18 -5.48 12.15
C VAL A 289 -4.88 -4.40 13.18
N ALA A 290 -3.69 -3.81 13.09
CA ALA A 290 -3.28 -2.72 13.94
C ALA A 290 -3.25 -1.41 13.17
N LEU A 291 -3.57 -0.31 13.87
CA LEU A 291 -3.45 1.05 13.39
C LEU A 291 -2.11 1.62 13.82
N HIS A 292 -1.28 2.01 12.86
CA HIS A 292 -0.15 2.86 13.14
C HIS A 292 -0.64 4.28 13.43
N TRP A 293 -0.58 4.66 14.71
CA TRP A 293 -0.96 5.96 15.20
C TRP A 293 0.25 6.65 15.84
N PRO A 294 0.90 7.60 15.14
CA PRO A 294 2.02 8.34 15.70
C PRO A 294 1.54 9.35 16.74
N LYS A 295 2.46 9.86 17.55
CA LYS A 295 2.15 10.95 18.48
C LYS A 295 1.87 12.24 17.70
N PHE A 296 0.68 12.79 17.90
CA PHE A 296 0.23 14.07 17.35
C PHE A 296 0.40 15.20 18.38
N GLU A 297 0.26 16.44 17.93
CA GLU A 297 0.23 17.61 18.83
C GLU A 297 -1.02 17.61 19.71
N GLU A 298 -2.13 17.13 19.15
CA GLU A 298 -3.41 16.99 19.82
C GLU A 298 -4.07 15.68 19.41
N GLU A 299 -4.53 14.91 20.40
CA GLU A 299 -5.14 13.59 20.22
C GLU A 299 -6.41 13.50 21.07
N ILE A 300 -7.50 13.03 20.45
CA ILE A 300 -8.78 12.86 21.15
C ILE A 300 -9.40 11.53 20.70
N ASP A 301 -9.83 10.72 21.65
CA ASP A 301 -10.68 9.55 21.41
C ASP A 301 -12.13 9.91 21.70
N ALA A 302 -13.05 9.65 20.76
CA ALA A 302 -14.49 9.81 20.94
C ALA A 302 -15.24 8.58 20.41
N GLY A 303 -15.51 7.64 21.31
CA GLY A 303 -16.06 6.34 20.94
C GLY A 303 -15.12 5.60 20.00
N HIS A 304 -15.64 5.19 18.84
CA HIS A 304 -14.86 4.49 17.81
C HIS A 304 -13.97 5.40 16.96
N TRP A 305 -14.13 6.72 17.06
CA TRP A 305 -13.29 7.67 16.36
C TRP A 305 -12.06 8.03 17.18
N LYS A 306 -10.89 7.99 16.54
CA LYS A 306 -9.63 8.53 17.05
C LYS A 306 -9.21 9.72 16.17
N PHE A 307 -8.94 10.86 16.79
CA PHE A 307 -8.63 12.13 16.12
C PHE A 307 -7.20 12.56 16.40
N GLY A 308 -6.52 13.10 15.39
CA GLY A 308 -5.15 13.60 15.49
C GLY A 308 -4.97 14.92 14.72
N ARG A 309 -4.13 15.80 15.28
CA ARG A 309 -3.69 17.06 14.66
C ARG A 309 -2.18 17.20 14.65
N ASP A 310 -1.60 17.54 13.51
CA ASP A 310 -0.19 17.95 13.36
C ASP A 310 -0.18 19.26 12.56
N GLY A 311 0.23 20.36 13.18
CA GLY A 311 0.10 21.70 12.58
C GLY A 311 -1.33 21.98 12.11
N ASP A 312 -1.46 22.29 10.82
CA ASP A 312 -2.73 22.56 10.14
C ASP A 312 -3.45 21.30 9.62
N GLY A 313 -2.83 20.12 9.70
CA GLY A 313 -3.38 18.87 9.19
C GLY A 313 -4.17 18.09 10.24
N TYR A 314 -5.31 17.53 9.84
CA TYR A 314 -6.24 16.77 10.67
C TYR A 314 -6.51 15.38 10.12
N VAL A 315 -6.69 14.40 11.02
CA VAL A 315 -7.12 13.05 10.68
C VAL A 315 -8.10 12.50 11.71
N ALA A 316 -9.08 11.75 11.22
CA ALA A 316 -9.98 10.93 12.02
C ALA A 316 -9.95 9.51 11.48
N VAL A 317 -9.77 8.54 12.37
CA VAL A 317 -9.87 7.11 12.04
C VAL A 317 -10.99 6.48 12.84
N PHE A 318 -11.97 5.90 12.15
CA PHE A 318 -12.96 5.02 12.75
C PHE A 318 -12.34 3.63 12.92
N ARG A 319 -12.46 3.10 14.12
CA ARG A 319 -11.97 1.77 14.49
C ARG A 319 -13.16 0.87 14.79
N HIS A 320 -13.26 -0.28 14.13
CA HIS A 320 -14.32 -1.25 14.42
C HIS A 320 -14.28 -1.74 15.88
N CYS A 321 -13.07 -1.93 16.40
CA CYS A 321 -12.75 -2.41 17.74
C CYS A 321 -12.14 -1.29 18.59
N LEU A 322 -12.05 -1.52 19.90
CA LEU A 322 -11.44 -0.58 20.86
C LEU A 322 -10.28 -1.20 21.66
N LEU A 323 -9.70 -2.31 21.18
CA LEU A 323 -8.54 -2.91 21.82
C LEU A 323 -7.29 -2.06 21.61
N GLU A 324 -6.42 -2.08 22.62
CA GLU A 324 -5.10 -1.49 22.58
C GLU A 324 -4.09 -2.48 23.16
N SER A 325 -2.89 -2.52 22.59
CA SER A 325 -1.77 -3.27 23.14
C SER A 325 -1.31 -2.67 24.49
N ALA A 326 -0.36 -3.33 25.16
CA ALA A 326 0.18 -2.83 26.42
C ALA A 326 0.91 -1.47 26.28
N GLN A 327 1.31 -1.07 25.07
CA GLN A 327 1.99 0.19 24.76
C GLN A 327 1.05 1.19 24.04
N GLY A 328 -0.24 0.86 23.93
CA GLY A 328 -1.25 1.76 23.39
C GLY A 328 -1.43 1.71 21.86
N THR A 329 -0.93 0.67 21.18
CA THR A 329 -1.17 0.46 19.75
C THR A 329 -2.62 0.01 19.55
N PRO A 330 -3.48 0.78 18.87
CA PRO A 330 -4.85 0.34 18.61
C PRO A 330 -4.88 -0.81 17.63
N TYR A 331 -5.67 -1.84 17.90
CA TYR A 331 -5.79 -3.00 17.01
C TYR A 331 -7.14 -3.69 17.16
N CYS A 332 -7.51 -4.48 16.16
CA CYS A 332 -8.62 -5.43 16.22
C CYS A 332 -8.06 -6.84 16.25
N GLY A 333 -8.47 -7.63 17.24
CA GLY A 333 -8.13 -9.05 17.35
C GLY A 333 -9.29 -9.96 16.93
N PRO A 334 -9.09 -11.30 16.90
CA PRO A 334 -10.14 -12.24 16.50
C PRO A 334 -11.39 -12.15 17.39
N GLY A 335 -11.24 -11.79 18.68
CA GLY A 335 -12.37 -11.66 19.61
C GLY A 335 -13.32 -10.49 19.34
N GLU A 336 -12.86 -9.45 18.63
CA GLU A 336 -13.66 -8.25 18.29
C GLU A 336 -13.90 -8.13 16.77
N SER A 337 -13.38 -9.08 15.98
CA SER A 337 -13.63 -9.14 14.54
C SER A 337 -14.96 -9.82 14.25
N ILE A 338 -15.67 -9.37 13.21
CA ILE A 338 -16.89 -10.03 12.76
C ILE A 338 -16.53 -11.41 12.22
N ASN A 339 -17.20 -12.46 12.71
CA ASN A 339 -16.86 -13.87 12.46
C ASN A 339 -15.38 -14.22 12.74
N GLY A 340 -14.71 -13.48 13.63
CA GLY A 340 -13.32 -13.74 14.00
C GLY A 340 -12.26 -13.30 12.98
N LYS A 341 -12.66 -12.75 11.82
CA LYS A 341 -11.75 -12.41 10.72
C LYS A 341 -12.01 -11.04 10.09
N TYR A 342 -13.27 -10.62 9.99
CA TYR A 342 -13.63 -9.44 9.22
C TYR A 342 -13.55 -8.16 10.04
N GLN A 343 -12.92 -7.14 9.47
CA GLN A 343 -12.66 -5.88 10.13
C GLN A 343 -12.78 -4.74 9.14
N ALA A 344 -13.23 -3.59 9.61
CA ALA A 344 -13.35 -2.41 8.77
C ALA A 344 -12.91 -1.16 9.52
N TRP A 345 -12.33 -0.24 8.77
CA TRP A 345 -11.81 1.03 9.24
C TRP A 345 -12.27 2.11 8.27
N ALA A 346 -12.42 3.33 8.77
CA ALA A 346 -12.60 4.49 7.90
C ALA A 346 -11.59 5.55 8.27
N VAL A 347 -11.08 6.27 7.28
CA VAL A 347 -10.20 7.42 7.49
C VAL A 347 -10.80 8.63 6.80
N ILE A 348 -10.79 9.76 7.51
CA ILE A 348 -11.13 11.07 6.97
C ILE A 348 -9.96 12.00 7.29
N VAL A 349 -9.43 12.67 6.27
CA VAL A 349 -8.40 13.72 6.43
C VAL A 349 -8.97 15.10 6.16
N GLY A 350 -8.31 16.13 6.68
CA GLY A 350 -8.71 17.51 6.46
C GLY A 350 -7.63 18.47 6.94
N ASN A 351 -7.88 19.77 6.81
CA ASN A 351 -6.97 20.80 7.31
C ASN A 351 -7.74 22.00 7.87
N SER A 352 -7.01 22.98 8.40
CA SER A 352 -7.54 24.23 8.93
C SER A 352 -8.26 25.08 7.87
N ASP A 353 -7.87 25.03 6.60
CA ASP A 353 -8.58 25.75 5.53
C ASP A 353 -9.98 25.17 5.28
N LYS A 354 -10.11 23.84 5.24
CA LYS A 354 -11.38 23.16 4.97
C LYS A 354 -12.33 23.18 6.18
N TYR A 355 -11.79 23.02 7.39
CA TYR A 355 -12.60 22.87 8.60
C TYR A 355 -12.49 24.02 9.59
N THR A 356 -11.70 25.06 9.30
CA THR A 356 -11.44 26.24 10.16
C THR A 356 -10.68 25.93 11.46
N SER A 357 -10.95 24.81 12.12
CA SER A 357 -10.27 24.36 13.33
C SER A 357 -10.41 22.85 13.53
N PHE A 358 -9.50 22.28 14.31
CA PHE A 358 -9.54 20.87 14.69
C PHE A 358 -10.80 20.51 15.51
N GLU A 359 -11.24 21.41 16.38
CA GLU A 359 -12.48 21.21 17.13
C GLU A 359 -13.71 21.14 16.22
N ASN A 360 -13.78 21.99 15.19
CA ASN A 360 -14.87 21.94 14.23
C ASN A 360 -14.81 20.66 13.37
N PHE A 361 -13.61 20.25 12.94
CA PHE A 361 -13.41 18.96 12.25
C PHE A 361 -13.93 17.79 13.09
N ARG A 362 -13.52 17.71 14.36
CA ARG A 362 -13.97 16.69 15.32
C ARG A 362 -15.48 16.73 15.54
N SER A 363 -16.02 17.92 15.79
CA SER A 363 -17.45 18.10 16.04
C SER A 363 -18.26 17.62 14.84
N ARG A 364 -17.92 18.05 13.62
CA ARG A 364 -18.63 17.63 12.41
C ARG A 364 -18.59 16.12 12.19
N ILE A 365 -17.42 15.48 12.31
CA ILE A 365 -17.34 14.02 12.15
C ILE A 365 -18.17 13.31 13.23
N SER A 366 -18.08 13.75 14.48
CA SER A 366 -18.80 13.11 15.59
C SER A 366 -20.32 13.22 15.45
N THR A 367 -20.84 14.24 14.76
CA THR A 367 -22.28 14.48 14.59
C THR A 367 -22.84 14.06 13.25
N GLU A 368 -22.05 14.13 12.18
CA GLU A 368 -22.51 13.94 10.80
C GLU A 368 -22.04 12.62 10.20
N ALA A 369 -20.92 12.04 10.66
CA ALA A 369 -20.38 10.83 10.04
C ALA A 369 -21.19 9.59 10.43
N LEU A 370 -21.65 8.85 9.42
CA LEU A 370 -22.33 7.57 9.59
C LEU A 370 -21.41 6.45 9.15
N TYR A 371 -21.28 5.43 10.00
CA TYR A 371 -20.47 4.25 9.73
C TYR A 371 -21.25 2.97 9.99
N VAL A 372 -21.12 1.99 9.09
CA VAL A 372 -21.71 0.66 9.22
C VAL A 372 -20.68 -0.38 8.76
N ALA A 373 -20.50 -1.45 9.54
CA ALA A 373 -19.77 -2.64 9.14
C ALA A 373 -20.44 -3.88 9.75
N GLU A 374 -20.98 -4.77 8.93
CA GLU A 374 -21.77 -5.92 9.40
C GLU A 374 -21.83 -7.04 8.35
N MET A 375 -22.10 -8.27 8.80
CA MET A 375 -22.52 -9.34 7.88
C MET A 375 -23.95 -9.11 7.46
N ARG A 376 -24.21 -9.26 6.16
CA ARG A 376 -25.55 -9.25 5.59
C ARG A 376 -25.79 -10.52 4.81
N THR A 377 -27.05 -10.89 4.71
CA THR A 377 -27.50 -12.00 3.87
C THR A 377 -28.36 -11.47 2.75
N ARG A 378 -28.11 -11.90 1.51
CA ARG A 378 -29.01 -11.69 0.38
C ARG A 378 -29.47 -13.02 -0.21
N GLY A 379 -30.57 -12.96 -0.95
CA GLY A 379 -31.12 -14.11 -1.67
C GLY A 379 -32.35 -14.76 -1.02
N TRP A 380 -32.88 -15.74 -1.73
CA TRP A 380 -34.05 -16.51 -1.30
C TRP A 380 -33.64 -17.59 -0.30
N TRP A 381 -34.57 -18.14 0.48
CA TRP A 381 -34.26 -19.05 1.59
C TRP A 381 -33.45 -20.30 1.20
N ILE A 382 -33.44 -20.70 -0.08
CA ILE A 382 -32.64 -21.81 -0.63
C ILE A 382 -31.30 -21.40 -1.26
N PHE A 383 -31.08 -20.10 -1.50
CA PHE A 383 -29.86 -19.54 -2.09
C PHE A 383 -29.44 -18.30 -1.29
N LYS A 384 -29.12 -18.51 -0.02
CA LYS A 384 -28.59 -17.44 0.84
C LYS A 384 -27.10 -17.28 0.57
N GLU A 385 -26.69 -16.05 0.35
CA GLU A 385 -25.30 -15.63 0.25
C GLU A 385 -25.05 -14.61 1.35
N ASP A 386 -24.12 -14.93 2.24
CA ASP A 386 -23.63 -14.01 3.27
C ASP A 386 -22.48 -13.20 2.69
N TYR A 387 -22.49 -11.89 2.90
CA TYR A 387 -21.46 -10.97 2.43
C TYR A 387 -21.13 -9.95 3.52
N TYR A 388 -19.90 -9.45 3.50
CA TYR A 388 -19.45 -8.44 4.44
C TYR A 388 -19.72 -7.05 3.86
N PHE A 389 -20.60 -6.29 4.52
CA PHE A 389 -20.99 -4.95 4.09
C PHE A 389 -20.28 -3.89 4.92
N GLY A 390 -19.74 -2.87 4.26
CA GLY A 390 -19.21 -1.67 4.89
C GLY A 390 -19.72 -0.39 4.23
N SER A 391 -19.94 0.64 5.03
CA SER A 391 -20.34 1.97 4.56
C SER A 391 -19.76 3.06 5.45
N VAL A 392 -19.29 4.15 4.85
CA VAL A 392 -18.99 5.41 5.54
C VAL A 392 -19.59 6.57 4.75
N GLU A 393 -20.25 7.48 5.46
CA GLU A 393 -20.90 8.66 4.88
C GLU A 393 -20.53 9.89 5.69
N PHE A 394 -20.02 10.92 5.02
CA PHE A 394 -19.63 12.19 5.62
C PHE A 394 -19.56 13.29 4.55
N ASP A 395 -19.96 14.52 4.89
CA ASP A 395 -19.86 15.70 4.03
C ASP A 395 -20.52 15.51 2.63
N GLY A 396 -21.65 14.80 2.59
CA GLY A 396 -22.37 14.48 1.35
C GLY A 396 -21.72 13.40 0.47
N ILE A 397 -20.59 12.83 0.91
CA ILE A 397 -19.92 11.71 0.24
C ILE A 397 -20.32 10.41 0.95
N LYS A 398 -20.68 9.40 0.17
CA LYS A 398 -20.94 8.04 0.65
C LYS A 398 -20.06 7.04 -0.08
N ILE A 399 -19.38 6.20 0.69
CA ILE A 399 -18.60 5.06 0.21
C ILE A 399 -19.24 3.79 0.75
N THR A 400 -19.49 2.81 -0.11
CA THR A 400 -20.01 1.49 0.27
C THR A 400 -19.18 0.40 -0.39
N ALA A 401 -18.98 -0.73 0.30
CA ALA A 401 -18.41 -1.93 -0.28
C ALA A 401 -19.15 -3.19 0.20
N GLU A 402 -19.12 -4.20 -0.65
CA GLU A 402 -19.59 -5.56 -0.40
C GLU A 402 -18.43 -6.49 -0.72
N LEU A 403 -18.04 -7.34 0.23
CA LEU A 403 -16.98 -8.34 0.10
C LEU A 403 -17.49 -9.75 0.33
#